data_AF-A0A6V7TTQ5-F1
#
_entry.id   AF-A0A6V7TTQ5-F1
#
_cell.length_a   1.000
_cell.length_b   1.000
_cell.length_c   1.000
_cell.angle_alpha   90.00
_cell.angle_beta   90.00
_cell.angle_gamma   90.00
#
_symmetry.space_group_name_H-M   'P 1'
#
loop_
_entity.id
_entity.type
_entity.pdbx_description
1 polymer ?
#
loop_
_entity_poly.entity_id
_entity_poly.type
_entity_poly.pdbx_seq_one_letter_code
_entity_poly.pdbx_strand_id
1 'polypeptide(L)'
;MSSGSPSSLSPPPEDKRNHVNGAVGRSRRQNVNYGIRNQYLASLTERELNGLNVYRCEDDDLSIRTAAAQARLPYDRMTLRELELFPEMARSQHSVALFLYIRNKTLAQWQFDPLLELTLGAILKELPEPFNSDVELVTSIHNYLERYGYINYGVFTRLSVREFDKKLTIVVIGAGAAGLAAARQLKFFGFDVIVLEARPRLCGRVFTYHRGAGLPPIDLGGMIIKGIVGNPLITLIRQTQCNIVEMNQKCPIYDRNGKLIDIQKNEMILNSLNKILNTICYIVHEMGITKIEEDSPNSQNNNKNVAKKGGRKINLGEAIQLILNQNELRVKTRLMKYWQRFEQLCNKLKDAGEKTKAYRNAIDTCMDTLAQNGAFLETPDAYDLTFNGSVSQDLLNRKLSLRSMRQCLKIAVNEAVQERREIEEMKNEYEKMEPSHVFMNDYDKRILDFHLANLESSIGAPLRTVALKDWDQDDLYGFDGSHITGKFLIYFGNLL
;
A
#
# COMPACT_ATOMS: atom_id res chain seq x y z
N MET A 1 -18.74 41.76 49.71
CA MET A 1 -19.25 41.97 48.35
C MET A 1 -18.28 41.34 47.36
N SER A 2 -18.83 40.68 46.33
CA SER A 2 -18.20 40.08 45.12
C SER A 2 -17.15 38.96 45.35
N SER A 3 -17.50 37.68 45.20
CA SER A 3 -17.60 36.87 43.95
C SER A 3 -16.22 36.66 43.29
N GLY A 4 -15.67 35.48 43.05
CA GLY A 4 -16.25 34.16 42.75
C GLY A 4 -15.83 33.78 41.32
N SER A 5 -14.89 32.83 41.15
CA SER A 5 -14.82 31.80 40.08
C SER A 5 -13.40 31.17 39.95
N PRO A 6 -13.29 29.92 39.45
CA PRO A 6 -12.19 29.01 39.77
C PRO A 6 -11.18 28.76 38.63
N SER A 7 -10.07 28.16 39.06
CA SER A 7 -8.92 27.64 38.33
C SER A 7 -9.24 26.73 37.13
N SER A 8 -8.61 27.01 35.99
CA SER A 8 -8.38 26.06 34.88
C SER A 8 -6.87 25.86 34.68
N LEU A 9 -6.31 24.86 35.34
CA LEU A 9 -4.96 24.35 35.05
C LEU A 9 -5.03 23.44 33.83
N SER A 10 -4.32 23.84 32.79
CA SER A 10 -4.15 23.10 31.55
C SER A 10 -3.22 21.89 31.78
N PRO A 11 -3.50 20.71 31.20
CA PRO A 11 -2.57 19.58 31.24
C PRO A 11 -1.35 19.80 30.32
N PRO A 12 -0.21 19.14 30.57
CA PRO A 12 1.03 19.33 29.83
C PRO A 12 0.94 18.77 28.39
N PRO A 13 1.79 19.22 27.46
CA PRO A 13 1.71 18.81 26.07
C PRO A 13 2.13 17.35 25.89
N GLU A 14 1.29 16.59 25.19
CA GLU A 14 1.57 15.22 24.75
C GLU A 14 2.73 15.17 23.74
N ASP A 15 3.69 14.31 24.05
CA ASP A 15 4.86 13.96 23.24
C ASP A 15 4.42 13.18 21.98
N LYS A 16 4.14 13.88 20.88
CA LYS A 16 3.81 13.27 19.59
C LYS A 16 5.07 12.76 18.88
N ARG A 17 5.57 11.60 19.31
CA ARG A 17 6.47 10.76 18.49
C ARG A 17 5.66 9.99 17.46
N ASN A 18 5.52 10.58 16.27
CA ASN A 18 5.11 9.83 15.07
C ASN A 18 6.24 8.89 14.65
N HIS A 19 6.14 7.62 15.03
CA HIS A 19 6.93 6.55 14.41
C HIS A 19 6.32 6.20 13.05
N VAL A 20 6.98 6.66 11.99
CA VAL A 20 6.67 6.33 10.59
C VAL A 20 7.19 4.92 10.31
N ASN A 21 6.32 3.92 10.45
CA ASN A 21 6.50 2.64 9.77
C ASN A 21 6.05 2.82 8.32
N GLY A 22 6.89 2.41 7.38
CA GLY A 22 6.62 2.37 5.94
C GLY A 22 5.55 1.35 5.57
N ALA A 23 4.33 1.57 6.06
CA ALA A 23 3.15 0.85 5.63
C ALA A 23 2.71 1.41 4.28
N VAL A 24 2.76 0.55 3.26
CA VAL A 24 1.99 0.71 2.02
C VAL A 24 0.60 1.22 2.40
N GLY A 25 0.21 2.36 1.84
CA GLY A 25 -1.09 2.98 2.05
C GLY A 25 -2.18 1.99 1.71
N ARG A 26 -2.70 1.36 2.77
CA ARG A 26 -3.70 0.29 2.78
C ARG A 26 -4.98 0.80 2.14
N SER A 27 -5.38 0.19 1.03
CA SER A 27 -6.74 0.34 0.53
C SER A 27 -7.69 -0.30 1.54
N ARG A 28 -8.34 0.54 2.36
CA ARG A 28 -9.47 0.16 3.21
C ARG A 28 -10.65 -0.27 2.32
N ARG A 29 -10.63 -1.49 1.81
CA ARG A 29 -11.82 -2.18 1.27
C ARG A 29 -11.75 -3.70 1.51
N GLN A 30 -11.71 -4.07 2.79
CA GLN A 30 -12.37 -5.29 3.29
C GLN A 30 -13.14 -5.06 4.61
N ASN A 31 -13.44 -3.80 4.97
CA ASN A 31 -14.21 -3.46 6.18
C ASN A 31 -15.68 -3.09 5.93
N VAL A 32 -16.23 -3.28 4.72
CA VAL A 32 -17.63 -2.91 4.43
C VAL A 32 -18.61 -4.08 4.62
N ASN A 33 -18.13 -5.31 4.89
CA ASN A 33 -19.01 -6.45 5.21
C ASN A 33 -18.82 -7.04 6.62
N TYR A 34 -18.05 -6.38 7.49
CA TYR A 34 -17.92 -6.73 8.90
C TYR A 34 -18.88 -5.95 9.82
N GLY A 35 -19.50 -4.86 9.33
CA GLY A 35 -20.41 -4.01 10.12
C GLY A 35 -21.88 -4.47 10.16
N ILE A 36 -22.37 -5.16 9.13
CA ILE A 36 -23.81 -5.46 8.99
C ILE A 36 -24.17 -6.85 9.54
N ARG A 37 -23.21 -7.79 9.61
CA ARG A 37 -23.45 -9.12 10.20
C ARG A 37 -23.38 -9.14 11.74
N ASN A 38 -22.71 -8.14 12.33
CA ASN A 38 -22.65 -7.96 13.78
C ASN A 38 -23.92 -7.34 14.39
N GLN A 39 -24.85 -6.82 13.58
CA GLN A 39 -26.15 -6.35 14.09
C GLN A 39 -27.14 -7.49 14.36
N TYR A 40 -26.96 -8.66 13.75
CA TYR A 40 -27.83 -9.83 14.01
C TYR A 40 -27.38 -10.64 15.25
N LEU A 41 -26.08 -10.57 15.60
CA LEU A 41 -25.55 -11.15 16.84
C LEU A 41 -25.69 -10.21 18.05
N ALA A 42 -25.91 -8.90 17.82
CA ALA A 42 -26.18 -7.92 18.87
C ALA A 42 -27.67 -7.88 19.31
N SER A 43 -28.56 -8.64 18.66
CA SER A 43 -29.99 -8.72 19.00
C SER A 43 -30.36 -9.93 19.86
N LEU A 44 -29.40 -10.72 20.33
CA LEU A 44 -29.65 -11.83 21.25
C LEU A 44 -29.42 -11.33 22.68
N THR A 45 -30.51 -11.22 23.44
CA THR A 45 -30.52 -10.68 24.80
C THR A 45 -29.70 -11.57 25.75
N GLU A 46 -29.05 -10.96 26.74
CA GLU A 46 -28.34 -11.59 27.87
C GLU A 46 -29.15 -12.66 28.64
N ARG A 47 -30.42 -12.88 28.30
CA ARG A 47 -31.35 -13.76 29.03
C ARG A 47 -31.38 -15.22 28.53
N GLU A 48 -30.82 -15.53 27.38
CA GLU A 48 -30.76 -16.93 26.87
C GLU A 48 -29.40 -17.61 27.11
N LEU A 49 -28.40 -16.87 27.62
CA LEU A 49 -27.05 -17.35 27.92
C LEU A 49 -26.87 -17.94 29.34
N ASN A 50 -27.93 -17.99 30.15
CA ASN A 50 -27.89 -18.44 31.55
C ASN A 50 -28.14 -19.94 31.73
N GLY A 51 -27.43 -20.79 30.98
CA GLY A 51 -27.51 -22.26 31.09
C GLY A 51 -26.18 -22.98 31.29
N LEU A 52 -25.05 -22.41 30.85
CA LEU A 52 -23.71 -22.91 31.11
C LEU A 52 -22.74 -21.73 31.03
N ASN A 53 -22.26 -21.29 32.18
CA ASN A 53 -21.45 -20.09 32.31
C ASN A 53 -19.99 -20.38 31.90
N VAL A 54 -19.74 -20.47 30.59
CA VAL A 54 -18.41 -20.67 29.96
C VAL A 54 -17.46 -19.48 30.24
N TYR A 55 -17.97 -18.34 30.71
CA TYR A 55 -17.22 -17.11 30.95
C TYR A 55 -16.66 -16.97 32.37
N ARG A 56 -16.75 -18.01 33.20
CA ARG A 56 -16.31 -17.95 34.62
C ARG A 56 -14.95 -18.59 34.90
N CYS A 57 -14.19 -18.93 33.86
CA CYS A 57 -12.80 -19.34 34.03
C CYS A 57 -11.91 -18.10 33.96
N GLU A 58 -11.31 -17.72 35.09
CA GLU A 58 -10.35 -16.60 35.25
C GLU A 58 -9.00 -16.88 34.55
N ASP A 59 -9.01 -17.64 33.45
CA ASP A 59 -7.90 -17.70 32.50
C ASP A 59 -8.14 -16.58 31.49
N ASP A 60 -7.27 -15.58 31.46
CA ASP A 60 -7.39 -14.41 30.59
C ASP A 60 -7.86 -14.81 29.19
N ASP A 61 -9.08 -14.42 28.79
CA ASP A 61 -9.65 -14.65 27.45
C ASP A 61 -8.65 -14.21 26.35
N LEU A 62 -7.81 -13.23 26.68
CA LEU A 62 -6.69 -12.77 25.86
C LEU A 62 -5.59 -13.82 25.65
N SER A 63 -5.23 -14.61 26.65
CA SER A 63 -4.17 -15.64 26.56
C SER A 63 -4.55 -16.75 25.58
N ILE A 64 -5.79 -17.23 25.66
CA ILE A 64 -6.36 -18.29 24.82
C ILE A 64 -6.51 -17.80 23.37
N ARG A 65 -6.98 -16.56 23.18
CA ARG A 65 -7.03 -15.89 21.87
C ARG A 65 -5.65 -15.73 21.25
N THR A 66 -4.69 -15.28 22.05
CA THR A 66 -3.30 -15.10 21.62
C THR A 66 -2.70 -16.43 21.23
N ALA A 67 -3.01 -17.51 21.96
CA ALA A 67 -2.47 -18.83 21.65
C ALA A 67 -2.95 -19.38 20.32
N ALA A 68 -4.25 -19.24 20.03
CA ALA A 68 -4.81 -19.59 18.74
C ALA A 68 -4.16 -18.78 17.61
N ALA A 69 -4.05 -17.46 17.77
CA ALA A 69 -3.42 -16.58 16.81
C ALA A 69 -1.94 -16.94 16.58
N GLN A 70 -1.20 -17.27 17.64
CA GLN A 70 0.19 -17.71 17.55
C GLN A 70 0.35 -19.03 16.77
N ALA A 71 -0.64 -19.91 16.87
CA ALA A 71 -0.73 -21.14 16.10
C ALA A 71 -1.28 -20.96 14.67
N ARG A 72 -1.61 -19.73 14.26
CA ARG A 72 -2.30 -19.39 12.99
C ARG A 72 -3.66 -20.07 12.84
N LEU A 73 -4.37 -20.22 13.96
CA LEU A 73 -5.73 -20.76 14.01
C LEU A 73 -6.70 -19.65 14.45
N PRO A 74 -7.90 -19.58 13.86
CA PRO A 74 -8.91 -18.66 14.35
C PRO A 74 -9.41 -19.14 15.72
N TYR A 75 -9.45 -18.25 16.70
CA TYR A 75 -9.83 -18.60 18.07
C TYR A 75 -11.35 -18.90 18.20
N ASP A 76 -12.16 -18.28 17.34
CA ASP A 76 -13.64 -18.19 17.43
C ASP A 76 -14.39 -19.19 16.55
N ARG A 77 -13.68 -19.94 15.70
CA ARG A 77 -14.29 -20.88 14.75
C ARG A 77 -13.37 -22.07 14.48
N MET A 78 -13.98 -23.16 14.06
CA MET A 78 -13.23 -24.33 13.57
C MET A 78 -12.75 -24.09 12.14
N THR A 79 -11.56 -24.59 11.83
CA THR A 79 -11.04 -24.62 10.45
C THR A 79 -11.70 -25.74 9.64
N LEU A 80 -11.59 -25.67 8.30
CA LEU A 80 -12.11 -26.73 7.43
C LEU A 80 -11.52 -28.11 7.78
N ARG A 81 -10.22 -28.17 8.12
CA ARG A 81 -9.56 -29.40 8.54
C ARG A 81 -10.08 -29.92 9.89
N GLU A 82 -10.35 -29.03 10.83
CA GLU A 82 -10.96 -29.42 12.11
C GLU A 82 -12.39 -29.95 11.89
N LEU A 83 -13.17 -29.36 10.99
CA LEU A 83 -14.51 -29.84 10.64
C LEU A 83 -14.49 -31.20 9.92
N GLU A 84 -13.47 -31.48 9.11
CA GLU A 84 -13.28 -32.79 8.47
C GLU A 84 -12.99 -33.90 9.49
N LEU A 85 -12.22 -33.58 10.54
CA LEU A 85 -11.79 -34.55 11.56
C LEU A 85 -12.76 -34.70 12.72
N PHE A 86 -13.51 -33.63 13.04
CA PHE A 86 -14.45 -33.56 14.16
C PHE A 86 -15.84 -33.06 13.70
N PRO A 87 -16.48 -33.73 12.72
CA PRO A 87 -17.77 -33.29 12.16
C PRO A 87 -18.90 -33.29 13.20
N GLU A 88 -18.83 -34.14 14.22
CA GLU A 88 -19.79 -34.20 15.33
C GLU A 88 -19.82 -32.92 16.16
N MET A 89 -18.69 -32.21 16.27
CA MET A 89 -18.61 -30.97 17.04
C MET A 89 -19.36 -29.82 16.36
N ALA A 90 -19.56 -29.89 15.05
CA ALA A 90 -20.30 -28.89 14.27
C ALA A 90 -21.83 -28.96 14.47
N ARG A 91 -22.34 -29.96 15.21
CA ARG A 91 -23.79 -30.16 15.40
C ARG A 91 -24.45 -29.14 16.32
N SER A 92 -23.70 -28.54 17.24
CA SER A 92 -24.24 -27.55 18.18
C SER A 92 -23.22 -26.46 18.51
N GLN A 93 -23.70 -25.25 18.80
CA GLN A 93 -22.82 -24.14 19.20
C GLN A 93 -22.06 -24.45 20.50
N HIS A 94 -22.67 -25.20 21.42
CA HIS A 94 -22.05 -25.62 22.66
C HIS A 94 -20.87 -26.58 22.43
N SER A 95 -21.05 -27.55 21.52
CA SER A 95 -19.97 -28.47 21.13
C SER A 95 -18.82 -27.73 20.47
N VAL A 96 -19.11 -26.79 19.55
CA VAL A 96 -18.06 -25.94 18.96
C VAL A 96 -17.30 -25.15 20.03
N ALA A 97 -18.01 -24.53 20.97
CA ALA A 97 -17.38 -23.77 22.05
C ALA A 97 -16.48 -24.66 22.94
N LEU A 98 -16.94 -25.87 23.27
CA LEU A 98 -16.18 -26.87 24.02
C LEU A 98 -14.88 -27.25 23.29
N PHE A 99 -14.98 -27.60 22.01
CA PHE A 99 -13.82 -27.94 21.17
C PHE A 99 -12.81 -26.79 21.13
N LEU A 100 -13.27 -25.57 20.85
CA LEU A 100 -12.40 -24.40 20.70
C LEU A 100 -11.68 -24.08 22.01
N TYR A 101 -12.37 -24.19 23.14
CA TYR A 101 -11.76 -23.96 24.45
C TYR A 101 -10.63 -24.97 24.73
N ILE A 102 -10.91 -26.28 24.59
CA ILE A 102 -9.91 -27.34 24.83
C ILE A 102 -8.72 -27.17 23.87
N ARG A 103 -8.98 -26.93 22.58
CA ARG A 103 -7.94 -26.71 21.57
C ARG A 103 -7.08 -25.50 21.90
N ASN A 104 -7.68 -24.35 22.20
CA ASN A 104 -6.92 -23.13 22.46
C ASN A 104 -6.18 -23.17 23.80
N LYS A 105 -6.76 -23.78 24.84
CA LYS A 105 -6.09 -23.97 26.13
C LYS A 105 -4.89 -24.91 26.00
N THR A 106 -5.03 -26.00 25.25
CA THR A 106 -3.90 -26.90 24.94
C THR A 106 -2.78 -26.18 24.21
N LEU A 107 -3.11 -25.31 23.24
CA LEU A 107 -2.10 -24.48 22.55
C LEU A 107 -1.42 -23.50 23.50
N ALA A 108 -2.17 -22.87 24.41
CA ALA A 108 -1.63 -21.94 25.39
C ALA A 108 -0.63 -22.64 26.33
N GLN A 109 -0.93 -23.86 26.78
CA GLN A 109 -0.02 -24.66 27.61
C GLN A 109 1.30 -24.99 26.91
N TRP A 110 1.23 -25.44 25.65
CA TRP A 110 2.45 -25.70 24.87
C TRP A 110 3.30 -24.45 24.68
N GLN A 111 2.65 -23.31 24.43
CA GLN A 111 3.35 -22.04 24.24
C GLN A 111 3.91 -21.48 25.54
N PHE A 112 3.34 -21.84 26.69
CA PHE A 112 3.87 -21.44 27.98
C PHE A 112 5.27 -22.03 28.20
N ASP A 113 5.41 -23.35 28.04
CA ASP A 113 6.71 -24.04 28.16
C ASP A 113 6.97 -25.00 26.97
N PRO A 114 7.53 -24.50 25.86
CA PRO A 114 7.83 -25.33 24.69
C PRO A 114 9.12 -26.16 24.84
N LEU A 115 9.76 -26.17 26.02
CA LEU A 115 10.99 -26.93 26.28
C LEU A 115 10.72 -28.39 26.66
N LEU A 116 9.50 -28.71 27.09
CA LEU A 116 9.07 -30.03 27.55
C LEU A 116 7.94 -30.55 26.67
N GLU A 117 7.86 -31.86 26.47
CA GLU A 117 6.71 -32.49 25.81
C GLU A 117 5.41 -32.21 26.57
N LEU A 118 4.41 -31.65 25.88
CA LEU A 118 3.06 -31.51 26.40
C LEU A 118 2.33 -32.85 26.30
N THR A 119 2.23 -33.54 27.43
CA THR A 119 1.56 -34.83 27.56
C THR A 119 0.06 -34.67 27.82
N LEU A 120 -0.74 -35.68 27.45
CA LEU A 120 -2.17 -35.73 27.74
C LEU A 120 -2.47 -35.56 29.25
N GLY A 121 -1.66 -36.17 30.12
CA GLY A 121 -1.83 -36.07 31.57
C GLY A 121 -1.62 -34.65 32.10
N ALA A 122 -0.69 -33.89 31.51
CA ALA A 122 -0.49 -32.48 31.86
C ALA A 122 -1.72 -31.63 31.46
N ILE A 123 -2.27 -31.88 30.27
CA ILE A 123 -3.46 -31.17 29.77
C ILE A 123 -4.67 -31.42 30.67
N LEU A 124 -4.97 -32.69 30.97
CA LEU A 124 -6.11 -33.06 31.81
C LEU A 124 -6.03 -32.50 33.23
N LYS A 125 -4.81 -32.34 33.78
CA LYS A 125 -4.58 -31.79 35.11
C LYS A 125 -4.88 -30.29 35.20
N GLU A 126 -4.62 -29.55 34.12
CA GLU A 126 -4.81 -28.10 34.08
C GLU A 126 -6.16 -27.68 33.48
N LEU A 127 -6.84 -28.56 32.74
CA LEU A 127 -8.19 -28.28 32.25
C LEU A 127 -9.20 -28.26 33.41
N PRO A 128 -10.02 -27.21 33.53
CA PRO A 128 -11.06 -27.12 34.55
C PRO A 128 -12.26 -27.99 34.19
N GLU A 129 -13.05 -28.41 35.18
CA GLU A 129 -14.38 -28.95 34.93
C GLU A 129 -15.30 -27.88 34.29
N PRO A 130 -16.15 -28.23 33.31
CA PRO A 130 -16.42 -29.57 32.77
C PRO A 130 -15.53 -29.96 31.57
N PHE A 131 -14.53 -29.16 31.21
CA PHE A 131 -13.72 -29.35 30.00
C PHE A 131 -12.76 -30.55 30.06
N ASN A 132 -12.44 -31.01 31.28
CA ASN A 132 -11.63 -32.21 31.51
C ASN A 132 -12.46 -33.51 31.61
N SER A 133 -13.80 -33.42 31.59
CA SER A 133 -14.68 -34.58 31.85
C SER A 133 -14.72 -35.57 30.69
N ASP A 134 -14.64 -35.10 29.45
CA ASP A 134 -14.60 -35.94 28.25
C ASP A 134 -13.15 -36.23 27.84
N VAL A 135 -12.59 -37.29 28.43
CA VAL A 135 -11.19 -37.69 28.21
C VAL A 135 -10.94 -38.13 26.77
N GLU A 136 -11.92 -38.74 26.10
CA GLU A 136 -11.78 -39.20 24.71
C GLU A 136 -11.68 -38.01 23.74
N LEU A 137 -12.50 -36.97 23.95
CA LEU A 137 -12.44 -35.73 23.20
C LEU A 137 -11.10 -35.03 23.41
N VAL A 138 -10.66 -34.86 24.66
CA VAL A 138 -9.37 -34.22 24.98
C VAL A 138 -8.21 -34.99 24.36
N THR A 139 -8.24 -36.33 24.43
CA THR A 139 -7.25 -37.21 23.78
C THR A 139 -7.24 -37.02 22.27
N SER A 140 -8.41 -36.96 21.64
CA SER A 140 -8.52 -36.77 20.19
C SER A 140 -8.00 -35.40 19.74
N ILE A 141 -8.28 -34.34 20.50
CA ILE A 141 -7.77 -32.99 20.25
C ILE A 141 -6.25 -32.93 20.45
N HIS A 142 -5.72 -33.52 21.53
CA HIS A 142 -4.28 -33.61 21.76
C HIS A 142 -3.56 -34.33 20.61
N ASN A 143 -4.07 -35.50 20.21
CA ASN A 143 -3.54 -36.27 19.09
C ASN A 143 -3.59 -35.49 17.76
N TYR A 144 -4.67 -34.74 17.52
CA TYR A 144 -4.77 -33.85 16.35
C TYR A 144 -3.68 -32.77 16.37
N LEU A 145 -3.58 -32.01 17.46
CA LEU A 145 -2.62 -30.92 17.57
C LEU A 145 -1.18 -31.42 17.46
N GLU A 146 -0.88 -32.57 18.06
CA GLU A 146 0.42 -33.21 17.99
C GLU A 146 0.73 -33.72 16.57
N ARG A 147 -0.23 -34.41 15.93
CA ARG A 147 -0.06 -34.97 14.58
C ARG A 147 0.25 -33.90 13.54
N TYR A 148 -0.40 -32.75 13.63
CA TYR A 148 -0.23 -31.65 12.69
C TYR A 148 0.86 -30.65 13.09
N GLY A 149 1.57 -30.89 14.20
CA GLY A 149 2.71 -30.07 14.62
C GLY A 149 2.31 -28.69 15.16
N TYR A 150 1.13 -28.56 15.76
CA TYR A 150 0.74 -27.35 16.49
C TYR A 150 1.34 -27.32 17.91
N ILE A 151 1.57 -28.50 18.49
CA ILE A 151 2.27 -28.71 19.77
C ILE A 151 3.36 -29.77 19.57
N ASN A 152 4.26 -29.93 20.55
CA ASN A 152 5.29 -30.97 20.55
C ASN A 152 6.12 -30.98 19.25
N TYR A 153 6.55 -29.79 18.80
CA TYR A 153 7.40 -29.63 17.63
C TYR A 153 8.72 -28.92 17.97
N GLY A 154 9.72 -29.12 17.13
CA GLY A 154 11.02 -28.49 17.30
C GLY A 154 11.95 -29.28 18.22
N VAL A 155 12.63 -28.60 19.13
CA VAL A 155 13.63 -29.15 20.05
C VAL A 155 13.14 -29.05 21.49
N PHE A 156 12.65 -30.16 22.03
CA PHE A 156 12.09 -30.23 23.39
C PHE A 156 12.51 -31.55 24.05
N THR A 157 12.43 -31.59 25.37
CA THR A 157 12.70 -32.79 26.17
C THR A 157 11.49 -33.69 26.15
N ARG A 158 11.69 -34.93 25.68
CA ARG A 158 10.66 -35.95 25.62
C ARG A 158 10.40 -36.54 27.00
N LEU A 159 9.14 -36.64 27.39
CA LEU A 159 8.70 -37.21 28.66
C LEU A 159 8.04 -38.57 28.48
N SER A 160 7.40 -38.82 27.33
CA SER A 160 6.74 -40.09 27.03
C SER A 160 7.68 -41.05 26.31
N VAL A 161 7.75 -42.31 26.76
CA VAL A 161 8.36 -43.40 25.98
C VAL A 161 7.27 -44.01 25.11
N ARG A 162 7.50 -44.07 23.79
CA ARG A 162 6.61 -44.78 22.87
C ARG A 162 7.36 -45.96 22.28
N GLU A 163 6.85 -47.16 22.56
CA GLU A 163 7.34 -48.40 21.97
C GLU A 163 6.53 -48.71 20.72
N PHE A 164 7.21 -49.17 19.68
CA PHE A 164 6.61 -49.52 18.40
C PHE A 164 7.14 -50.90 18.00
N ASP A 165 6.25 -51.88 17.88
CA ASP A 165 6.61 -53.27 17.58
C ASP A 165 7.32 -53.43 16.23
N LYS A 166 6.96 -52.60 15.24
CA LYS A 166 7.60 -52.52 13.92
C LYS A 166 7.72 -51.07 13.49
N LYS A 167 8.96 -50.61 13.28
CA LYS A 167 9.23 -49.26 12.76
C LYS A 167 9.27 -49.33 11.23
N LEU A 168 8.41 -48.57 10.58
CA LEU A 168 8.54 -48.33 9.15
C LEU A 168 9.72 -47.38 8.92
N THR A 169 10.57 -47.69 7.94
CA THR A 169 11.69 -46.84 7.55
C THR A 169 11.24 -45.80 6.53
N ILE A 170 11.55 -44.53 6.79
CA ILE A 170 11.25 -43.38 5.93
C ILE A 170 12.56 -42.71 5.51
N VAL A 171 12.72 -42.50 4.20
CA VAL A 171 13.85 -41.75 3.65
C VAL A 171 13.41 -40.33 3.33
N VAL A 172 14.10 -39.34 3.91
CA VAL A 172 13.90 -37.92 3.66
C VAL A 172 15.04 -37.41 2.77
N ILE A 173 14.70 -36.87 1.60
CA ILE A 173 15.69 -36.32 0.66
C ILE A 173 15.84 -34.81 0.93
N GLY A 174 17.05 -34.42 1.36
CA GLY A 174 17.45 -33.06 1.67
C GLY A 174 17.39 -32.74 3.16
N ALA A 175 18.52 -32.39 3.76
CA ALA A 175 18.64 -31.94 5.15
C ALA A 175 18.52 -30.39 5.27
N GLY A 176 17.61 -29.79 4.51
CA GLY A 176 17.19 -28.40 4.72
C GLY A 176 16.24 -28.24 5.91
N ALA A 177 15.82 -27.02 6.22
CA ALA A 177 14.89 -26.76 7.34
C ALA A 177 13.61 -27.62 7.28
N ALA A 178 13.00 -27.76 6.09
CA ALA A 178 11.80 -28.58 5.89
C ALA A 178 12.06 -30.08 6.14
N GLY A 179 13.16 -30.62 5.58
CA GLY A 179 13.50 -32.03 5.74
C GLY A 179 13.88 -32.39 7.18
N LEU A 180 14.62 -31.52 7.86
CA LEU A 180 14.97 -31.70 9.28
C LEU A 180 13.74 -31.60 10.19
N ALA A 181 12.83 -30.65 9.94
CA ALA A 181 11.57 -30.56 10.70
C ALA A 181 10.72 -31.83 10.52
N ALA A 182 10.57 -32.31 9.28
CA ALA A 182 9.85 -33.54 8.99
C ALA A 182 10.50 -34.76 9.65
N ALA A 183 11.83 -34.90 9.53
CA ALA A 183 12.57 -36.01 10.12
C ALA A 183 12.41 -36.07 11.65
N ARG A 184 12.43 -34.90 12.32
CA ARG A 184 12.19 -34.81 13.76
C ARG A 184 10.78 -35.25 14.16
N GLN A 185 9.74 -34.76 13.47
CA GLN A 185 8.36 -35.17 13.76
C GLN A 185 8.15 -36.67 13.50
N LEU A 186 8.68 -37.20 12.40
CA LEU A 186 8.56 -38.63 12.07
C LEU A 186 9.28 -39.51 13.10
N LYS A 187 10.49 -39.13 13.51
CA LYS A 187 11.22 -39.83 14.58
C LYS A 187 10.46 -39.76 15.91
N PHE A 188 9.85 -38.62 16.23
CA PHE A 188 8.99 -38.46 17.40
C PHE A 188 7.77 -39.41 17.36
N PHE A 189 7.16 -39.58 16.18
CA PHE A 189 6.07 -40.54 15.93
C PHE A 189 6.50 -42.01 15.84
N GLY A 190 7.78 -42.33 16.03
CA GLY A 190 8.26 -43.72 16.13
C GLY A 190 8.82 -44.33 14.86
N PHE A 191 8.87 -43.58 13.76
CA PHE A 191 9.45 -44.07 12.51
C PHE A 191 10.97 -44.17 12.61
N ASP A 192 11.55 -45.09 11.84
CA ASP A 192 12.97 -45.10 11.57
C ASP A 192 13.25 -44.15 10.40
N VAL A 193 14.09 -43.14 10.59
CA VAL A 193 14.22 -42.02 9.63
C VAL A 193 15.66 -41.86 9.17
N ILE A 194 15.85 -41.94 7.86
CA ILE A 194 17.14 -41.72 7.20
C ILE A 194 17.06 -40.41 6.41
N VAL A 195 17.99 -39.49 6.63
CA VAL A 195 18.05 -38.21 5.89
C VAL A 195 19.23 -38.25 4.92
N LEU A 196 18.97 -38.01 3.63
CA LEU A 196 19.99 -37.97 2.58
C LEU A 196 20.23 -36.54 2.13
N GLU A 197 21.43 -36.00 2.35
CA GLU A 197 21.81 -34.64 1.94
C GLU A 197 22.96 -34.69 0.93
N ALA A 198 22.80 -33.95 -0.17
CA ALA A 198 23.79 -33.92 -1.24
C ALA A 198 25.02 -33.07 -0.88
N ARG A 199 24.86 -32.06 -0.02
CA ARG A 199 25.95 -31.17 0.41
C ARG A 199 26.70 -31.77 1.60
N PRO A 200 27.97 -31.41 1.83
CA PRO A 200 28.72 -31.80 3.03
C PRO A 200 28.31 -31.00 4.28
N ARG A 201 27.08 -30.48 4.31
CA ARG A 201 26.55 -29.64 5.39
C ARG A 201 25.03 -29.71 5.45
N LEU A 202 24.48 -29.45 6.62
CA LEU A 202 23.05 -29.37 6.86
C LEU A 202 22.48 -27.98 6.46
N CYS A 203 21.17 -27.82 6.67
CA CYS A 203 20.39 -26.58 6.60
C CYS A 203 20.12 -26.01 5.18
N GLY A 204 20.71 -26.58 4.12
CA GLY A 204 20.37 -26.26 2.73
C GLY A 204 20.55 -24.77 2.40
N ARG A 205 19.45 -24.05 2.15
CA ARG A 205 19.45 -22.61 1.82
C ARG A 205 19.68 -21.69 3.03
N VAL A 206 19.76 -22.22 4.25
CA VAL A 206 20.27 -21.49 5.41
C VAL A 206 21.74 -21.84 5.55
N PHE A 207 22.62 -20.85 5.37
CA PHE A 207 24.07 -21.08 5.33
C PHE A 207 24.83 -19.92 5.95
N THR A 208 25.52 -20.22 7.04
CA THR A 208 26.41 -19.31 7.74
C THR A 208 27.86 -19.59 7.36
N TYR A 209 28.52 -18.59 6.79
CA TYR A 209 29.93 -18.64 6.43
C TYR A 209 30.80 -18.14 7.58
N HIS A 210 31.83 -18.92 7.91
CA HIS A 210 32.82 -18.59 8.93
C HIS A 210 34.18 -18.34 8.27
N ARG A 211 34.67 -17.10 8.34
CA ARG A 211 35.90 -16.67 7.65
C ARG A 211 37.20 -17.01 8.41
N GLY A 212 37.11 -17.36 9.70
CA GLY A 212 38.25 -17.67 10.57
C GLY A 212 37.95 -17.35 12.04
N ALA A 213 38.89 -17.66 12.94
CA ALA A 213 38.75 -17.37 14.36
C ALA A 213 38.68 -15.85 14.61
N GLY A 214 37.74 -15.41 15.45
CA GLY A 214 37.59 -14.02 15.88
C GLY A 214 36.79 -13.10 14.94
N LEU A 215 36.42 -13.54 13.74
CA LEU A 215 35.54 -12.77 12.85
C LEU A 215 34.06 -13.16 13.02
N PRO A 216 33.13 -12.21 12.90
CA PRO A 216 31.71 -12.52 13.00
C PRO A 216 31.28 -13.44 11.84
N PRO A 217 30.37 -14.38 12.09
CA PRO A 217 29.76 -15.18 11.03
C PRO A 217 28.94 -14.31 10.07
N ILE A 218 28.84 -14.75 8.82
CA ILE A 218 28.06 -14.07 7.77
C ILE A 218 27.05 -15.04 7.19
N ASP A 219 25.76 -14.70 7.22
CA ASP A 219 24.74 -15.50 6.55
C ASP A 219 24.68 -15.20 5.05
N LEU A 220 24.85 -16.24 4.24
CA LEU A 220 24.74 -16.20 2.78
C LEU A 220 23.35 -16.67 2.29
N GLY A 221 22.47 -17.03 3.23
CA GLY A 221 21.15 -17.60 2.98
C GLY A 221 20.07 -16.90 3.81
N GLY A 222 19.13 -17.68 4.35
CA GLY A 222 18.11 -17.14 5.26
C GLY A 222 18.74 -16.47 6.48
N MET A 223 18.55 -15.15 6.63
CA MET A 223 19.17 -14.33 7.69
C MET A 223 18.17 -13.47 8.49
N ILE A 224 16.92 -13.35 8.00
CA ILE A 224 15.88 -12.50 8.59
C ILE A 224 14.69 -13.37 8.98
N ILE A 225 14.21 -13.22 10.20
CA ILE A 225 12.91 -13.72 10.64
C ILE A 225 11.93 -12.55 10.50
N LYS A 226 11.02 -12.66 9.53
CA LYS A 226 10.01 -11.64 9.24
C LYS A 226 8.88 -11.77 10.25
N GLY A 227 8.82 -10.88 11.22
CA GLY A 227 7.75 -10.79 12.21
C GLY A 227 7.85 -11.89 13.28
N ILE A 228 7.44 -11.55 14.50
CA ILE A 228 7.54 -12.43 15.67
C ILE A 228 6.19 -13.01 16.09
N VAL A 229 5.10 -12.32 15.78
CA VAL A 229 3.77 -12.73 16.24
C VAL A 229 3.26 -13.85 15.34
N GLY A 230 3.03 -15.02 15.93
CA GLY A 230 2.57 -16.22 15.25
C GLY A 230 3.58 -16.91 14.34
N ASN A 231 4.84 -16.49 14.41
CA ASN A 231 5.93 -17.12 13.68
C ASN A 231 6.46 -18.34 14.46
N PRO A 232 6.41 -19.57 13.91
CA PRO A 232 6.81 -20.78 14.64
C PRO A 232 8.32 -20.82 14.92
N LEU A 233 9.11 -19.99 14.23
CA LEU A 233 10.53 -19.86 14.52
C LEU A 233 10.80 -19.25 15.91
N ILE A 234 9.85 -18.50 16.47
CA ILE A 234 9.99 -17.96 17.84
C ILE A 234 10.01 -19.07 18.88
N THR A 235 9.19 -20.12 18.70
CA THR A 235 9.22 -21.31 19.54
C THR A 235 10.58 -22.00 19.45
N LEU A 236 11.14 -22.13 18.24
CA LEU A 236 12.48 -22.71 18.04
C LEU A 236 13.59 -21.86 18.68
N ILE A 237 13.48 -20.53 18.63
CA ILE A 237 14.43 -19.63 19.29
C ILE A 237 14.43 -19.85 20.80
N ARG A 238 13.25 -19.96 21.43
CA ARG A 238 13.12 -20.27 22.85
C ARG A 238 13.74 -21.62 23.21
N GLN A 239 13.56 -22.60 22.34
CA GLN A 239 14.11 -23.96 22.50
C GLN A 239 15.63 -24.06 22.34
N THR A 240 16.25 -23.17 21.56
CA THR A 240 17.67 -23.25 21.21
C THR A 240 18.54 -22.16 21.84
N GLN A 241 17.95 -21.27 22.65
CA GLN A 241 18.64 -20.15 23.31
C GLN A 241 19.43 -19.26 22.32
N CYS A 242 18.85 -18.98 21.15
CA CYS A 242 19.49 -18.13 20.15
C CYS A 242 19.48 -16.64 20.56
N ASN A 243 20.58 -15.94 20.26
CA ASN A 243 20.66 -14.49 20.45
C ASN A 243 20.00 -13.78 19.27
N ILE A 244 18.95 -13.01 19.56
CA ILE A 244 18.19 -12.23 18.58
C ILE A 244 18.42 -10.73 18.75
N VAL A 245 18.36 -10.00 17.63
CA VAL A 245 18.53 -8.56 17.53
C VAL A 245 17.43 -8.01 16.63
N GLU A 246 16.74 -6.98 17.08
CA GLU A 246 15.74 -6.28 16.30
C GLU A 246 16.39 -5.49 15.15
N MET A 247 15.80 -5.57 13.95
CA MET A 247 16.30 -4.84 12.80
C MET A 247 15.82 -3.39 12.79
N ASN A 248 16.76 -2.46 12.67
CA ASN A 248 16.44 -1.05 12.45
C ASN A 248 15.89 -0.86 11.03
N GLN A 249 14.72 -0.25 10.91
CA GLN A 249 14.08 0.01 9.63
C GLN A 249 14.63 1.25 8.90
N LYS A 250 15.44 2.08 9.56
CA LYS A 250 16.04 3.27 8.92
C LYS A 250 17.06 2.85 7.87
N CYS A 251 16.79 3.19 6.61
CA CYS A 251 17.64 2.90 5.46
C CYS A 251 18.08 4.20 4.77
N PRO A 252 19.22 4.81 5.14
CA PRO A 252 19.76 5.96 4.42
C PRO A 252 20.26 5.53 3.04
N ILE A 253 19.82 6.22 1.99
CA ILE A 253 20.20 5.95 0.60
C ILE A 253 21.23 6.98 0.17
N TYR A 254 22.30 6.52 -0.47
CA TYR A 254 23.36 7.35 -1.03
C TYR A 254 23.33 7.30 -2.55
N ASP A 255 23.56 8.43 -3.20
CA ASP A 255 23.67 8.49 -4.66
C ASP A 255 25.03 7.93 -5.14
N ARG A 256 25.22 7.89 -6.46
CA ARG A 256 26.46 7.40 -7.09
C ARG A 256 27.74 8.15 -6.69
N ASN A 257 27.60 9.36 -6.14
CA ASN A 257 28.72 10.18 -5.69
C ASN A 257 28.96 10.03 -4.18
N GLY A 258 28.20 9.16 -3.50
CA GLY A 258 28.24 9.00 -2.05
C GLY A 258 27.50 10.09 -1.28
N LYS A 259 26.68 10.91 -1.94
CA LYS A 259 25.89 11.95 -1.29
C LYS A 259 24.60 11.35 -0.72
N LEU A 260 24.29 11.68 0.53
CA LEU A 260 23.03 11.29 1.16
C LEU A 260 21.84 11.91 0.40
N ILE A 261 20.87 11.08 0.05
CA ILE A 261 19.64 11.50 -0.60
C ILE A 261 18.71 12.13 0.44
N ASP A 262 18.09 13.26 0.07
CA ASP A 262 17.12 13.94 0.91
C ASP A 262 15.95 13.02 1.29
N ILE A 263 15.58 13.06 2.58
CA ILE A 263 14.58 12.16 3.15
C ILE A 263 13.20 12.45 2.55
N GLN A 264 12.81 13.72 2.40
CA GLN A 264 11.51 14.09 1.85
C GLN A 264 11.40 13.62 0.40
N LYS A 265 12.46 13.80 -0.38
CA LYS A 265 12.52 13.34 -1.76
C LYS A 265 12.42 11.81 -1.86
N ASN A 266 13.12 11.09 -1.00
CA ASN A 266 13.03 9.63 -0.94
C ASN A 266 11.60 9.18 -0.62
N GLU A 267 10.96 9.78 0.39
CA GLU A 267 9.58 9.49 0.77
C GLU A 267 8.60 9.80 -0.36
N MET A 268 8.77 10.92 -1.07
CA MET A 268 7.93 11.28 -2.23
C MET A 268 8.00 10.23 -3.35
N ILE A 269 9.20 9.71 -3.63
CA ILE A 269 9.40 8.70 -4.68
C ILE A 269 8.84 7.35 -4.25
N LEU A 270 9.09 6.94 -3.00
CA LEU A 270 8.50 5.72 -2.43
C LEU A 270 6.97 5.78 -2.44
N ASN A 271 6.38 6.91 -2.03
CA ASN A 271 4.94 7.13 -2.10
C ASN A 271 4.39 7.09 -3.53
N SER A 272 5.15 7.60 -4.51
CA SER A 272 4.79 7.47 -5.93
C SER A 272 4.79 6.01 -6.39
N LEU A 273 5.78 5.21 -6.00
CA LEU A 273 5.82 3.77 -6.29
C LEU A 273 4.63 3.04 -5.66
N ASN A 274 4.34 3.29 -4.39
CA ASN A 274 3.19 2.69 -3.71
C ASN A 274 1.85 3.01 -4.39
N LYS A 275 1.69 4.24 -4.91
CA LYS A 275 0.52 4.61 -5.71
C LYS A 275 0.43 3.84 -7.03
N ILE A 276 1.57 3.61 -7.69
CA ILE A 276 1.64 2.81 -8.92
C ILE A 276 1.22 1.36 -8.61
N LEU A 277 1.78 0.74 -7.57
CA LEU A 277 1.43 -0.62 -7.16
C LEU A 277 -0.07 -0.74 -6.80
N ASN A 278 -0.61 0.20 -6.01
CA ASN A 278 -2.04 0.22 -5.69
C ASN A 278 -2.93 0.37 -6.93
N THR A 279 -2.50 1.15 -7.92
CA THR A 279 -3.22 1.30 -9.19
C THR A 279 -3.20 0.00 -9.99
N ILE A 280 -2.07 -0.70 -9.99
CA ILE A 280 -1.93 -2.02 -10.62
C ILE A 280 -2.86 -3.03 -9.94
N CYS A 281 -2.85 -3.12 -8.61
CA CYS A 281 -3.75 -3.99 -7.86
C CYS A 281 -5.23 -3.71 -8.21
N TYR A 282 -5.61 -2.43 -8.32
CA TYR A 282 -6.96 -2.05 -8.74
C TYR A 282 -7.27 -2.54 -10.17
N ILE A 283 -6.38 -2.34 -11.14
CA ILE A 283 -6.57 -2.78 -12.53
C ILE A 283 -6.70 -4.32 -12.61
N VAL A 284 -5.88 -5.03 -11.85
CA VAL A 284 -5.83 -6.50 -11.87
C VAL A 284 -7.08 -7.10 -11.22
N HIS A 285 -7.43 -6.66 -10.00
CA HIS A 285 -8.47 -7.30 -9.21
C HIS A 285 -9.88 -6.75 -9.49
N GLU A 286 -10.01 -5.45 -9.76
CA GLU A 286 -11.32 -4.82 -10.00
C GLU A 286 -11.68 -4.79 -11.49
N MET A 287 -10.71 -4.56 -12.38
CA MET A 287 -10.97 -4.54 -13.84
C MET A 287 -10.71 -5.89 -14.52
N GLY A 288 -10.04 -6.85 -13.85
CA GLY A 288 -9.72 -8.16 -14.42
C GLY A 288 -8.68 -8.11 -15.56
N ILE A 289 -7.99 -6.98 -15.75
CA ILE A 289 -7.04 -6.80 -16.85
C ILE A 289 -5.71 -7.43 -16.48
N THR A 290 -5.42 -8.59 -17.07
CA THR A 290 -4.20 -9.38 -16.82
C THR A 290 -3.48 -9.80 -18.10
N LYS A 291 -4.02 -9.42 -19.26
CA LYS A 291 -3.52 -9.77 -20.58
C LYS A 291 -3.56 -8.55 -21.50
N ILE A 292 -2.59 -8.46 -22.39
CA ILE A 292 -2.59 -7.51 -23.50
C ILE A 292 -2.93 -8.27 -24.77
N GLU A 293 -3.82 -7.70 -25.59
CA GLU A 293 -4.06 -8.17 -26.95
C GLU A 293 -2.87 -7.76 -27.82
N GLU A 294 -2.21 -8.74 -28.45
CA GLU A 294 -1.19 -8.43 -29.45
C GLU A 294 -1.86 -8.27 -30.80
N ASP A 295 -1.78 -7.07 -31.37
CA ASP A 295 -2.01 -6.85 -32.79
C ASP A 295 -0.86 -7.50 -33.56
N SER A 296 -1.02 -8.78 -33.93
CA SER A 296 -0.11 -9.41 -34.90
C SER A 296 -0.20 -8.66 -36.23
N PRO A 297 0.92 -8.19 -36.82
CA PRO A 297 0.91 -7.43 -38.08
C PRO A 297 0.40 -8.21 -39.31
N ASN A 298 0.13 -9.51 -39.19
CA ASN A 298 -0.15 -10.41 -40.31
C ASN A 298 -1.53 -11.10 -40.27
N SER A 299 -2.57 -10.42 -39.77
CA SER A 299 -3.95 -10.95 -39.85
C SER A 299 -4.89 -10.01 -40.60
N GLN A 300 -4.61 -9.76 -41.88
CA GLN A 300 -5.69 -9.50 -42.83
C GLN A 300 -6.52 -10.78 -43.00
N ASN A 301 -7.43 -11.04 -42.08
CA ASN A 301 -8.53 -11.97 -42.32
C ASN A 301 -9.78 -11.42 -41.64
N ASN A 302 -10.68 -10.92 -42.49
CA ASN A 302 -11.96 -10.32 -42.17
C ASN A 302 -12.97 -11.38 -41.69
N ASN A 303 -12.77 -11.93 -40.49
CA ASN A 303 -13.82 -12.66 -39.78
C ASN A 303 -13.97 -12.12 -38.37
N LYS A 304 -14.81 -11.09 -38.24
CA LYS A 304 -15.45 -10.69 -36.98
C LYS A 304 -16.40 -11.82 -36.58
N ASN A 305 -16.04 -12.63 -35.58
CA ASN A 305 -16.95 -13.36 -34.66
C ASN A 305 -16.31 -14.60 -33.99
N VAL A 306 -15.07 -14.50 -33.49
CA VAL A 306 -14.60 -15.41 -32.45
C VAL A 306 -13.79 -14.60 -31.46
N ALA A 307 -14.20 -14.59 -30.19
CA ALA A 307 -13.43 -14.00 -29.09
C ALA A 307 -12.02 -14.63 -29.08
N LYS A 308 -11.01 -13.88 -29.55
CA LYS A 308 -9.62 -14.31 -29.56
C LYS A 308 -9.14 -14.44 -28.11
N LYS A 309 -9.24 -15.65 -27.57
CA LYS A 309 -8.73 -16.09 -26.26
C LYS A 309 -7.19 -16.11 -26.15
N GLY A 310 -6.47 -15.33 -26.97
CA GLY A 310 -5.01 -15.37 -27.12
C GLY A 310 -4.34 -14.04 -26.81
N GLY A 311 -4.44 -13.55 -25.56
CA GLY A 311 -3.68 -12.39 -25.09
C GLY A 311 -2.45 -12.81 -24.29
N ARG A 312 -1.32 -12.09 -24.45
CA ARG A 312 -0.10 -12.35 -23.69
C ARG A 312 -0.29 -11.90 -22.24
N LYS A 313 0.08 -12.76 -21.28
CA LYS A 313 0.09 -12.38 -19.86
C LYS A 313 1.12 -11.27 -19.62
N ILE A 314 0.70 -10.26 -18.86
CA ILE A 314 1.55 -9.16 -18.46
C ILE A 314 2.32 -9.58 -17.20
N ASN A 315 3.60 -9.22 -17.10
CA ASN A 315 4.36 -9.36 -15.86
C ASN A 315 4.34 -8.06 -15.02
N LEU A 316 4.73 -8.14 -13.75
CA LEU A 316 4.70 -6.98 -12.85
C LEU A 316 5.57 -5.81 -13.37
N GLY A 317 6.75 -6.10 -13.91
CA GLY A 317 7.64 -5.07 -14.46
C GLY A 317 7.02 -4.31 -15.65
N GLU A 318 6.37 -5.02 -16.56
CA GLU A 318 5.65 -4.43 -17.69
C GLU A 318 4.48 -3.57 -17.22
N ALA A 319 3.71 -4.02 -16.23
CA ALA A 319 2.61 -3.25 -15.66
C ALA A 319 3.09 -1.94 -15.03
N ILE A 320 4.19 -1.98 -14.26
CA ILE A 320 4.81 -0.78 -13.69
C ILE A 320 5.24 0.19 -14.80
N GLN A 321 5.90 -0.33 -15.84
CA GLN A 321 6.35 0.51 -16.96
C GLN A 321 5.18 1.15 -17.71
N LEU A 322 4.08 0.42 -17.92
CA LEU A 322 2.88 0.95 -18.57
C LEU A 322 2.27 2.11 -17.78
N ILE A 323 2.17 1.98 -16.46
CA ILE A 323 1.66 3.06 -15.60
C ILE A 323 2.61 4.26 -15.57
N LEU A 324 3.93 4.03 -15.54
CA LEU A 324 4.92 5.11 -15.65
C LEU A 324 4.77 5.88 -16.98
N ASN A 325 4.67 5.17 -18.10
CA ASN A 325 4.48 5.77 -19.42
C ASN A 325 3.15 6.54 -19.49
N GLN A 326 2.08 6.01 -18.89
CA GLN A 326 0.78 6.68 -18.83
C GLN A 326 0.83 7.97 -18.00
N ASN A 327 1.57 7.98 -16.89
CA ASN A 327 1.78 9.18 -16.08
C ASN A 327 2.59 10.24 -16.83
N GLU A 328 3.64 9.84 -17.55
CA GLU A 328 4.41 10.77 -18.39
C GLU A 328 3.53 11.36 -19.50
N LEU A 329 2.73 10.53 -20.16
CA LEU A 329 1.77 10.97 -21.18
C LEU A 329 0.74 11.96 -20.60
N ARG A 330 0.27 11.73 -19.37
CA ARG A 330 -0.66 12.63 -18.68
C ARG A 330 -0.05 14.00 -18.42
N VAL A 331 1.23 14.06 -18.04
CA VAL A 331 1.98 15.32 -17.87
C VAL A 331 2.10 16.05 -19.20
N LYS A 332 2.54 15.35 -20.27
CA LYS A 332 2.64 15.92 -21.63
C LYS A 332 1.30 16.44 -22.15
N THR A 333 0.22 15.70 -21.91
CA THR A 333 -1.13 16.12 -22.32
C THR A 333 -1.58 17.39 -21.58
N ARG A 334 -1.25 17.53 -20.28
CA ARG A 334 -1.54 18.75 -19.51
C ARG A 334 -0.74 19.95 -20.03
N LEU A 335 0.54 19.75 -20.34
CA LEU A 335 1.38 20.77 -20.95
C LEU A 335 0.84 21.21 -22.31
N MET A 336 0.45 20.27 -23.18
CA MET A 336 -0.16 20.61 -24.47
C MET A 336 -1.43 21.45 -24.28
N LYS A 337 -2.31 21.08 -23.35
CA LYS A 337 -3.52 21.86 -23.05
C LYS A 337 -3.21 23.24 -22.48
N TYR A 338 -2.16 23.35 -21.66
CA TYR A 338 -1.67 24.62 -21.14
C TYR A 338 -1.18 25.53 -22.27
N TRP A 339 -0.29 25.04 -23.12
CA TRP A 339 0.26 25.82 -24.24
C TRP A 339 -0.80 26.21 -25.27
N GLN A 340 -1.77 25.35 -25.55
CA GLN A 340 -2.92 25.70 -26.41
C GLN A 340 -3.73 26.87 -25.84
N ARG A 341 -3.97 26.89 -24.52
CA ARG A 341 -4.67 28.01 -23.86
C ARG A 341 -3.81 29.28 -23.81
N PHE A 342 -2.52 29.13 -23.56
CA PHE A 342 -1.58 30.26 -23.56
C PHE A 342 -1.47 30.90 -24.95
N GLU A 343 -1.42 30.10 -26.00
CA GLU A 343 -1.47 30.57 -27.40
C GLU A 343 -2.78 31.31 -27.70
N GLN A 344 -3.92 30.77 -27.26
CA GLN A 344 -5.21 31.46 -27.40
C GLN A 344 -5.23 32.83 -26.71
N LEU A 345 -4.64 32.95 -25.51
CA LEU A 345 -4.49 34.23 -24.81
C LEU A 345 -3.56 35.19 -25.56
N CYS A 346 -2.44 34.69 -26.10
CA CYS A 346 -1.53 35.49 -26.91
C CYS A 346 -2.19 36.01 -28.20
N ASN A 347 -2.98 35.17 -28.88
CA ASN A 347 -3.74 35.56 -30.07
C ASN A 347 -4.80 36.62 -29.72
N LYS A 348 -5.55 36.46 -28.62
CA LYS A 348 -6.49 37.49 -28.14
C LYS A 348 -5.79 38.82 -27.82
N LEU A 349 -4.61 38.77 -27.22
CA LEU A 349 -3.82 39.97 -26.91
C LEU A 349 -3.35 40.67 -28.20
N LYS A 350 -2.95 39.89 -29.21
CA LYS A 350 -2.58 40.40 -30.54
C LYS A 350 -3.78 41.08 -31.20
N ASP A 351 -4.94 40.43 -31.22
CA ASP A 351 -6.18 40.98 -31.79
C ASP A 351 -6.61 42.28 -31.09
N ALA A 352 -6.53 42.33 -29.75
CA ALA A 352 -6.79 43.54 -28.97
C ALA A 352 -5.78 44.66 -29.29
N GLY A 353 -4.52 44.31 -29.53
CA GLY A 353 -3.48 45.23 -29.97
C GLY A 353 -3.77 45.81 -31.36
N GLU A 354 -4.19 44.97 -32.31
CA GLU A 354 -4.59 45.39 -33.67
C GLU A 354 -5.82 46.30 -33.64
N LYS A 355 -6.86 45.95 -32.86
CA LYS A 355 -8.04 46.81 -32.64
C LYS A 355 -7.64 48.19 -32.09
N THR A 356 -6.80 48.21 -31.06
CA THR A 356 -6.31 49.47 -30.46
C THR A 356 -5.57 50.33 -31.48
N LYS A 357 -4.73 49.72 -32.33
CA LYS A 357 -4.00 50.41 -33.39
C LYS A 357 -4.94 50.96 -34.46
N ALA A 358 -5.94 50.18 -34.88
CA ALA A 358 -6.94 50.60 -35.85
C ALA A 358 -7.73 51.82 -35.35
N TYR A 359 -8.18 51.82 -34.10
CA TYR A 359 -8.87 52.96 -33.52
C TYR A 359 -7.99 54.21 -33.41
N ARG A 360 -6.70 54.08 -33.06
CA ARG A 360 -5.76 55.22 -33.07
C ARG A 360 -5.60 55.82 -34.46
N ASN A 361 -5.37 54.98 -35.48
CA ASN A 361 -5.25 55.45 -36.86
C ASN A 361 -6.53 56.16 -37.34
N ALA A 362 -7.71 55.68 -36.93
CA ALA A 362 -8.99 56.32 -37.25
C ALA A 362 -9.15 57.69 -36.56
N ILE A 363 -8.67 57.83 -35.32
CA ILE A 363 -8.61 59.12 -34.62
C ILE A 363 -7.68 60.08 -35.38
N ASP A 364 -6.48 59.63 -35.76
CA ASP A 364 -5.51 60.46 -36.48
C ASP A 364 -6.08 60.95 -37.82
N THR A 365 -6.72 60.05 -38.58
CA THR A 365 -7.42 60.41 -39.85
C THR A 365 -8.55 61.42 -39.63
N CYS A 366 -9.32 61.27 -38.54
CA CYS A 366 -10.37 62.22 -38.18
C CYS A 366 -9.79 63.59 -37.79
N MET A 367 -8.64 63.61 -37.10
CA MET A 367 -7.91 64.83 -36.75
C MET A 367 -7.36 65.54 -37.99
N ASP A 368 -6.77 64.81 -38.92
CA ASP A 368 -6.28 65.36 -40.18
C ASP A 368 -7.42 65.96 -41.01
N THR A 369 -8.57 65.28 -41.05
CA THR A 369 -9.78 65.76 -41.74
C THR A 369 -10.36 67.00 -41.05
N LEU A 370 -10.32 67.08 -39.72
CA LEU A 370 -10.72 68.28 -38.97
C LEU A 370 -9.78 69.46 -39.24
N ALA A 371 -8.48 69.21 -39.34
CA ALA A 371 -7.47 70.23 -39.64
C ALA A 371 -7.62 70.77 -41.07
N GLN A 372 -7.86 69.90 -42.06
CA GLN A 372 -8.11 70.28 -43.45
C GLN A 372 -9.40 71.11 -43.61
N ASN A 373 -10.45 70.82 -42.84
CA ASN A 373 -11.70 71.61 -42.81
C ASN A 373 -11.63 72.85 -41.89
N GLY A 374 -10.45 73.14 -41.33
CA GLY A 374 -10.22 74.09 -40.24
C GLY A 374 -9.32 75.27 -40.58
N ALA A 375 -9.18 75.66 -41.85
CA ALA A 375 -8.51 76.90 -42.24
C ALA A 375 -9.51 78.07 -42.36
N PHE A 376 -10.12 78.49 -41.25
CA PHE A 376 -10.55 79.89 -41.06
C PHE A 376 -10.58 80.16 -39.55
N LEU A 377 -9.86 81.23 -39.17
CA LEU A 377 -9.51 81.60 -37.81
C LEU A 377 -10.72 81.69 -36.86
N GLU A 378 -10.53 81.22 -35.64
CA GLU A 378 -11.39 81.55 -34.50
C GLU A 378 -11.28 83.05 -34.22
N THR A 379 -12.40 83.78 -34.30
CA THR A 379 -12.61 84.97 -33.47
C THR A 379 -13.89 84.75 -32.66
N PRO A 380 -13.82 84.80 -31.32
CA PRO A 380 -15.00 84.92 -30.49
C PRO A 380 -15.61 86.31 -30.71
N ASP A 381 -16.94 86.40 -30.60
CA ASP A 381 -17.75 87.62 -30.73
C ASP A 381 -18.27 87.94 -32.14
N ALA A 382 -19.34 87.27 -32.54
CA ALA A 382 -20.44 87.89 -33.27
C ALA A 382 -21.67 86.97 -33.22
N TYR A 383 -22.62 87.31 -32.33
CA TYR A 383 -24.00 86.91 -32.53
C TYR A 383 -24.51 87.71 -33.73
N ASP A 384 -24.66 87.07 -34.90
CA ASP A 384 -25.44 87.66 -35.98
C ASP A 384 -26.49 86.66 -36.48
N LEU A 385 -27.69 86.87 -35.94
CA LEU A 385 -28.94 86.26 -36.38
C LEU A 385 -29.36 86.97 -37.67
N THR A 386 -28.91 86.49 -38.83
CA THR A 386 -29.67 86.46 -40.11
C THR A 386 -28.73 86.16 -41.28
N PHE A 387 -28.71 84.91 -41.77
CA PHE A 387 -28.19 84.65 -43.12
C PHE A 387 -28.77 83.38 -43.73
N ASN A 388 -29.46 83.55 -44.86
CA ASN A 388 -29.95 82.48 -45.72
C ASN A 388 -28.78 81.88 -46.52
N GLY A 389 -28.53 80.57 -46.36
CA GLY A 389 -27.61 79.81 -47.20
C GLY A 389 -27.33 78.43 -46.63
N SER A 390 -27.81 77.39 -47.30
CA SER A 390 -27.68 75.97 -46.89
C SER A 390 -26.23 75.51 -46.61
N VAL A 391 -25.25 76.19 -47.20
CA VAL A 391 -23.82 75.81 -47.16
C VAL A 391 -23.15 76.00 -45.79
N SER A 392 -23.55 77.01 -45.00
CA SER A 392 -22.93 77.28 -43.67
C SER A 392 -23.44 76.37 -42.56
N GLN A 393 -24.72 75.97 -42.61
CA GLN A 393 -25.26 74.95 -41.68
C GLN A 393 -24.65 73.57 -41.96
N ASP A 394 -24.46 73.21 -43.23
CA ASP A 394 -23.85 71.93 -43.62
C ASP A 394 -22.40 71.80 -43.13
N LEU A 395 -21.59 72.86 -43.22
CA LEU A 395 -20.21 72.87 -42.72
C LEU A 395 -20.15 72.73 -41.19
N LEU A 396 -21.03 73.43 -40.47
CA LEU A 396 -21.14 73.36 -39.01
C LEU A 396 -21.59 71.96 -38.55
N ASN A 397 -22.60 71.39 -39.22
CA ASN A 397 -23.09 70.03 -38.98
C ASN A 397 -21.99 68.99 -39.22
N ARG A 398 -21.15 69.19 -40.24
CA ARG A 398 -20.00 68.31 -40.54
C ARG A 398 -18.92 68.39 -39.46
N LYS A 399 -18.60 69.59 -38.94
CA LYS A 399 -17.66 69.78 -37.82
C LYS A 399 -18.17 69.15 -36.52
N LEU A 400 -19.45 69.33 -36.19
CA LEU A 400 -20.07 68.73 -35.02
C LEU A 400 -20.10 67.20 -35.12
N SER A 401 -20.45 66.65 -36.29
CA SER A 401 -20.42 65.22 -36.55
C SER A 401 -19.02 64.61 -36.38
N LEU A 402 -17.98 65.26 -36.91
CA LEU A 402 -16.58 64.82 -36.73
C LEU A 402 -16.12 64.91 -35.26
N ARG A 403 -16.55 65.93 -34.51
CA ARG A 403 -16.27 66.03 -33.05
C ARG A 403 -16.95 64.90 -32.26
N SER A 404 -18.23 64.62 -32.55
CA SER A 404 -18.95 63.50 -31.94
C SER A 404 -18.30 62.16 -32.28
N MET A 405 -17.91 61.96 -33.54
CA MET A 405 -17.20 60.76 -34.01
C MET A 405 -15.86 60.57 -33.29
N ARG A 406 -15.08 61.65 -33.12
CA ARG A 406 -13.83 61.64 -32.35
C ARG A 406 -14.06 61.23 -30.89
N GLN A 407 -15.12 61.74 -30.27
CA GLN A 407 -15.43 61.43 -28.87
C GLN A 407 -15.83 59.95 -28.71
N CYS A 408 -16.63 59.41 -29.63
CA CYS A 408 -16.94 57.99 -29.67
C CYS A 408 -15.68 57.12 -29.87
N LEU A 409 -14.78 57.50 -30.79
CA LEU A 409 -13.53 56.78 -31.01
C LEU A 409 -12.60 56.81 -29.78
N LYS A 410 -12.52 57.93 -29.06
CA LYS A 410 -11.74 58.02 -27.80
C LYS A 410 -12.26 57.06 -26.73
N ILE A 411 -13.58 56.94 -26.58
CA ILE A 411 -14.19 55.99 -25.65
C ILE A 411 -13.84 54.56 -26.08
N ALA A 412 -14.01 54.23 -27.36
CA ALA A 412 -13.67 52.91 -27.92
C ALA A 412 -12.18 52.55 -27.76
N VAL A 413 -11.25 53.51 -27.90
CA VAL A 413 -9.82 53.29 -27.61
C VAL A 413 -9.60 52.97 -26.14
N ASN A 414 -10.23 53.73 -25.22
CA ASN A 414 -10.06 53.50 -23.79
C ASN A 414 -10.60 52.13 -23.37
N GLU A 415 -11.77 51.73 -23.90
CA GLU A 415 -12.34 50.40 -23.70
C GLU A 415 -11.42 49.30 -24.25
N ALA A 416 -10.88 49.46 -25.47
CA ALA A 416 -9.97 48.48 -26.07
C ALA A 416 -8.62 48.38 -25.33
N VAL A 417 -8.11 49.49 -24.79
CA VAL A 417 -6.91 49.52 -23.95
C VAL A 417 -7.16 48.81 -22.62
N GLN A 418 -8.34 48.99 -22.03
CA GLN A 418 -8.74 48.29 -20.81
C GLN A 418 -8.89 46.78 -21.04
N GLU A 419 -9.58 46.37 -22.11
CA GLU A 419 -9.70 44.95 -22.52
C GLU A 419 -8.31 44.32 -22.73
N ARG A 420 -7.41 45.04 -23.42
CA ARG A 420 -6.02 44.59 -23.61
C ARG A 420 -5.29 44.39 -22.29
N ARG A 421 -5.43 45.34 -21.35
CA ARG A 421 -4.78 45.27 -20.03
C ARG A 421 -5.29 44.07 -19.22
N GLU A 422 -6.58 43.81 -19.25
CA GLU A 422 -7.18 42.65 -18.58
C GLU A 422 -6.66 41.32 -19.15
N ILE A 423 -6.53 41.23 -20.49
CA ILE A 423 -5.94 40.05 -21.15
C ILE A 423 -4.46 39.88 -20.77
N GLU A 424 -3.71 40.97 -20.66
CA GLU A 424 -2.31 40.96 -20.27
C GLU A 424 -2.13 40.53 -18.80
N GLU A 425 -2.99 40.99 -17.90
CA GLU A 425 -3.02 40.55 -16.50
C GLU A 425 -3.37 39.05 -16.39
N MET A 426 -4.40 38.59 -17.12
CA MET A 426 -4.75 37.16 -17.19
C MET A 426 -3.60 36.29 -17.72
N LYS A 427 -2.90 36.77 -18.76
CA LYS A 427 -1.74 36.06 -19.33
C LYS A 427 -0.62 35.94 -18.29
N ASN A 428 -0.28 37.02 -17.60
CA ASN A 428 0.79 37.04 -16.59
C ASN A 428 0.46 36.14 -15.39
N GLU A 429 -0.82 36.04 -15.01
CA GLU A 429 -1.25 35.09 -13.97
C GLU A 429 -1.14 33.64 -14.47
N TYR A 430 -1.54 33.38 -15.72
CA TYR A 430 -1.46 32.04 -16.32
C TYR A 430 -0.01 31.56 -16.50
N GLU A 431 0.93 32.47 -16.76
CA GLU A 431 2.37 32.18 -16.82
C GLU A 431 2.92 31.66 -15.50
N LYS A 432 2.45 32.20 -14.36
CA LYS A 432 2.85 31.72 -13.01
C LYS A 432 2.31 30.33 -12.67
N MET A 433 1.31 29.85 -13.40
CA MET A 433 0.67 28.54 -13.20
C MET A 433 1.20 27.46 -14.15
N GLU A 434 2.40 27.63 -14.70
CA GLU A 434 3.01 26.65 -15.60
C GLU A 434 3.14 25.26 -14.92
N PRO A 435 2.59 24.19 -15.51
CA PRO A 435 2.68 22.85 -14.94
C PRO A 435 4.09 22.26 -15.15
N SER A 436 4.43 21.25 -14.34
CA SER A 436 5.72 20.55 -14.45
C SER A 436 5.94 19.93 -15.83
N HIS A 437 7.16 20.07 -16.38
CA HIS A 437 7.53 19.53 -17.69
C HIS A 437 7.72 18.01 -17.72
N VAL A 438 8.10 17.42 -16.57
CA VAL A 438 8.42 15.99 -16.44
C VAL A 438 7.66 15.40 -15.27
N PHE A 439 7.29 14.12 -15.39
CA PHE A 439 6.74 13.37 -14.26
C PHE A 439 7.83 13.03 -13.24
N MET A 440 8.96 12.52 -13.72
CA MET A 440 10.17 12.22 -12.94
C MET A 440 11.40 12.59 -13.77
N ASN A 441 12.33 13.34 -13.20
CA ASN A 441 13.63 13.58 -13.84
C ASN A 441 14.53 12.33 -13.70
N ASP A 442 15.69 12.32 -14.36
CA ASP A 442 16.61 11.16 -14.33
C ASP A 442 17.17 10.86 -12.93
N TYR A 443 17.26 11.87 -12.08
CA TYR A 443 17.68 11.69 -10.69
C TYR A 443 16.59 10.99 -9.88
N ASP A 444 15.32 11.35 -10.07
CA ASP A 444 14.18 10.72 -9.43
C ASP A 444 14.00 9.26 -9.91
N LYS A 445 14.18 9.02 -11.21
CA LYS A 445 14.15 7.66 -11.79
C LYS A 445 15.19 6.74 -11.17
N ARG A 446 16.41 7.21 -10.93
CA ARG A 446 17.44 6.39 -10.25
C ARG A 446 17.08 6.01 -8.81
N ILE A 447 16.38 6.89 -8.09
CA ILE A 447 15.88 6.57 -6.74
C ILE A 447 14.72 5.57 -6.85
N LEU A 448 13.85 5.72 -7.84
CA LEU A 448 12.81 4.74 -8.13
C LEU A 448 13.42 3.36 -8.45
N ASP A 449 14.47 3.31 -9.27
CA ASP A 449 15.18 2.08 -9.62
C ASP A 449 15.77 1.39 -8.37
N PHE A 450 16.25 2.14 -7.38
CA PHE A 450 16.67 1.58 -6.09
C PHE A 450 15.50 0.88 -5.37
N HIS A 451 14.32 1.51 -5.32
CA HIS A 451 13.14 0.90 -4.70
C HIS A 451 12.63 -0.32 -5.47
N LEU A 452 12.70 -0.28 -6.81
CA LEU A 452 12.39 -1.43 -7.66
C LEU A 452 13.38 -2.58 -7.43
N ALA A 453 14.67 -2.29 -7.30
CA ALA A 453 15.70 -3.29 -6.96
C ALA A 453 15.47 -3.87 -5.55
N ASN A 454 15.05 -3.06 -4.58
CA ASN A 454 14.66 -3.55 -3.26
C ASN A 454 13.44 -4.49 -3.31
N LEU A 455 12.48 -4.21 -4.20
CA LEU A 455 11.34 -5.09 -4.46
C LEU A 455 11.79 -6.41 -5.11
N GLU A 456 12.66 -6.37 -6.13
CA GLU A 456 13.25 -7.57 -6.74
C GLU A 456 14.02 -8.42 -5.72
N SER A 457 14.80 -7.76 -4.84
CA SER A 457 15.51 -8.43 -3.75
C SER A 457 14.56 -9.09 -2.76
N SER A 458 13.40 -8.49 -2.49
CA SER A 458 12.40 -9.02 -1.56
C SER A 458 11.65 -10.22 -2.14
N ILE A 459 11.38 -10.20 -3.45
CA ILE A 459 10.74 -11.29 -4.19
C ILE A 459 11.73 -12.43 -4.48
N GLY A 460 13.01 -12.10 -4.64
CA GLY A 460 14.05 -13.05 -5.05
C GLY A 460 14.03 -13.36 -6.55
N ALA A 461 13.41 -12.48 -7.36
CA ALA A 461 13.35 -12.62 -8.80
C ALA A 461 13.20 -11.25 -9.50
N PRO A 462 13.64 -11.11 -10.77
CA PRO A 462 13.43 -9.89 -11.54
C PRO A 462 11.94 -9.61 -11.81
N LEU A 463 11.49 -8.35 -11.78
CA LEU A 463 10.07 -8.00 -11.94
C LEU A 463 9.47 -8.45 -13.29
N ARG A 464 10.32 -8.61 -14.31
CA ARG A 464 9.95 -9.15 -15.63
C ARG A 464 9.50 -10.62 -15.61
N THR A 465 9.86 -11.39 -14.59
CA THR A 465 9.44 -12.79 -14.43
C THR A 465 8.29 -12.96 -13.45
N VAL A 466 7.96 -11.91 -12.71
CA VAL A 466 6.97 -11.94 -11.63
C VAL A 466 5.56 -11.87 -12.22
N ALA A 467 4.71 -12.81 -11.81
CA ALA A 467 3.33 -12.88 -12.28
C ALA A 467 2.52 -11.69 -11.76
N LEU A 468 1.90 -10.92 -12.64
CA LEU A 468 1.19 -9.70 -12.25
C LEU A 468 0.06 -9.92 -11.23
N LYS A 469 -0.65 -11.05 -11.33
CA LYS A 469 -1.88 -11.28 -10.56
C LYS A 469 -1.65 -11.80 -9.13
N ASP A 470 -0.66 -12.66 -8.97
CA ASP A 470 -0.53 -13.52 -7.80
C ASP A 470 0.82 -13.34 -7.08
N TRP A 471 1.55 -12.25 -7.36
CA TRP A 471 2.88 -12.01 -6.79
C TRP A 471 2.86 -11.69 -5.31
N ASP A 472 1.75 -11.14 -4.81
CA ASP A 472 1.50 -10.69 -3.44
C ASP A 472 0.44 -11.57 -2.73
N GLN A 473 0.17 -12.77 -3.26
CA GLN A 473 -0.87 -13.66 -2.73
C GLN A 473 -0.65 -14.09 -1.27
N ASP A 474 0.60 -14.06 -0.78
CA ASP A 474 0.99 -14.43 0.58
C ASP A 474 1.02 -13.25 1.56
N ASP A 475 0.79 -12.00 1.12
CA ASP A 475 0.79 -10.81 1.97
C ASP A 475 -0.25 -10.89 3.10
N LEU A 476 -1.37 -11.56 2.84
CA LEU A 476 -2.43 -11.82 3.83
C LEU A 476 -1.97 -12.65 5.04
N TYR A 477 -0.86 -13.38 4.88
CA TYR A 477 -0.32 -14.30 5.90
C TYR A 477 1.00 -13.80 6.49
N GLY A 478 1.37 -12.53 6.23
CA GLY A 478 2.52 -11.90 6.85
C GLY A 478 2.43 -11.90 8.39
N PHE A 479 3.56 -12.12 9.05
CA PHE A 479 3.64 -12.08 10.51
C PHE A 479 3.76 -10.64 11.02
N ASP A 480 3.04 -10.35 12.10
CA ASP A 480 3.14 -9.06 12.78
C ASP A 480 4.39 -8.97 13.67
N GLY A 481 4.72 -7.73 14.06
CA GLY A 481 5.85 -7.41 14.92
C GLY A 481 7.16 -7.19 14.16
N SER A 482 8.20 -6.80 14.90
CA SER A 482 9.48 -6.41 14.32
C SER A 482 10.18 -7.57 13.62
N HIS A 483 10.91 -7.25 12.56
CA HIS A 483 11.82 -8.21 11.93
C HIS A 483 13.07 -8.35 12.80
N ILE A 484 13.55 -9.58 12.95
CA ILE A 484 14.71 -9.89 13.77
C ILE A 484 15.77 -10.61 12.95
N THR A 485 17.02 -10.40 13.33
CA THR A 485 18.20 -11.14 12.86
C THR A 485 19.00 -11.58 14.08
N GLY A 486 20.03 -12.39 13.93
CA GLY A 486 20.79 -12.84 15.08
C GLY A 486 21.65 -14.04 14.80
N LYS A 487 22.38 -14.48 15.83
CA LYS A 487 23.19 -15.69 15.76
C LYS A 487 22.26 -16.89 15.98
N PHE A 488 21.64 -17.36 14.90
CA PHE A 488 20.79 -18.54 14.90
C PHE A 488 21.65 -19.80 14.87
N LEU A 489 22.17 -20.22 16.02
CA LEU A 489 22.82 -21.53 16.15
C LEU A 489 21.74 -22.61 16.25
N ILE A 490 21.10 -22.94 15.13
CA ILE A 490 20.25 -24.13 15.09
C ILE A 490 21.14 -25.35 14.97
N TYR A 491 21.70 -25.80 16.10
CA TYR A 491 22.49 -27.03 16.19
C TYR A 491 21.59 -28.25 16.00
N PHE A 492 21.34 -28.61 14.74
CA PHE A 492 20.70 -29.89 14.40
C PHE A 492 21.65 -31.09 14.53
N GLY A 493 22.96 -30.84 14.70
CA GLY A 493 24.00 -31.88 14.64
C GLY A 493 24.18 -32.74 15.90
N ASN A 494 23.80 -32.25 17.09
CA ASN A 494 23.99 -32.99 18.35
C ASN A 494 22.74 -33.73 18.84
N LEU A 495 21.65 -33.74 18.05
CA LEU A 495 20.33 -34.23 18.45
C LEU A 495 19.63 -35.05 17.35
N LEU A 496 20.34 -35.41 16.28
CA LEU A 496 19.88 -36.38 15.29
C LEU A 496 20.17 -37.80 15.78
#